data_AF-A0A496U2E2-F1
#
_entry.id   AF-A0A496U2E2-F1
#
_cell.length_a   1.000
_cell.length_b   1.000
_cell.length_c   1.000
_cell.angle_alpha   90.00
_cell.angle_beta   90.00
_cell.angle_gamma   90.00
#
_symmetry.space_group_name_H-M   'P 1'
#
loop_
_entity.id
_entity.type
_entity.pdbx_description
1 polymer ?
#
loop_
_entity_poly.entity_id
_entity_poly.type
_entity_poly.pdbx_seq_one_letter_code
_entity_poly.pdbx_strand_id
1 'polypeptide(L)' 'MDRVTIKIPKKLYEQIKELIKDTGFSSVTDFIVYVLRDIVASGKLREETGIPKEEIEAIRKRLKMLGYLD' A
#
# COMPACT_ATOMS: atom_id res chain seq x y z
N MET A 1 -17.03 10.91 -13.60
CA MET A 1 -16.02 9.84 -13.47
C MET A 1 -16.74 8.54 -13.74
N ASP A 2 -16.47 7.92 -14.88
CA ASP A 2 -17.02 6.60 -15.20
C ASP A 2 -16.52 5.58 -14.17
N ARG A 3 -17.42 4.71 -13.72
CA ARG A 3 -17.12 3.68 -12.72
C ARG A 3 -17.34 2.32 -13.35
N VAL A 4 -16.44 1.40 -13.05
CA VAL A 4 -16.54 0.00 -13.45
C VAL A 4 -16.69 -0.88 -12.21
N THR A 5 -17.48 -1.95 -12.32
CA THR A 5 -17.68 -2.91 -11.23
C THR A 5 -16.68 -4.05 -11.36
N ILE A 6 -15.92 -4.31 -10.29
CA ILE A 6 -14.95 -5.41 -10.23
C ILE A 6 -15.52 -6.50 -9.32
N LYS A 7 -15.53 -7.74 -9.79
CA LYS A 7 -15.89 -8.89 -8.96
C LYS A 7 -14.66 -9.35 -8.18
N ILE A 8 -14.80 -9.48 -6.87
CA ILE A 8 -13.77 -10.03 -5.98
C ILE A 8 -14.37 -11.12 -5.09
N PRO A 9 -13.59 -12.13 -4.68
CA PRO A 9 -14.06 -13.14 -3.75
C PRO A 9 -14.56 -12.50 -2.44
N LYS A 10 -15.73 -12.93 -1.96
CA LYS A 10 -16.34 -12.39 -0.73
C LYS A 10 -15.37 -12.44 0.45
N LYS A 11 -14.63 -13.54 0.61
CA LYS A 11 -13.63 -13.69 1.68
C LYS A 11 -12.58 -12.58 1.66
N LEU A 12 -12.08 -12.23 0.47
CA LEU A 12 -11.07 -11.19 0.32
C LEU A 12 -11.65 -9.80 0.66
N TYR A 13 -12.89 -9.53 0.23
CA TYR A 13 -13.59 -8.29 0.59
C TYR A 13 -13.73 -8.12 2.10
N GLU A 14 -14.16 -9.16 2.83
CA GLU A 14 -14.32 -9.09 4.29
C GLU A 14 -12.96 -8.91 5.00
N GLN A 15 -11.90 -9.58 4.54
CA GLN A 15 -10.56 -9.38 5.08
C GLN A 15 -10.06 -7.95 4.88
N ILE A 16 -10.27 -7.38 3.70
CA ILE A 16 -9.90 -5.98 3.41
C ILE A 16 -10.74 -5.04 4.28
N LYS A 17 -12.04 -5.31 4.42
CA LYS A 17 -12.95 -4.50 5.24
C LYS A 17 -12.51 -4.43 6.70
N GLU A 18 -12.09 -5.54 7.30
CA GLU A 18 -11.53 -5.53 8.66
C GLU A 18 -10.16 -4.84 8.69
N LEU A 19 -9.31 -5.03 7.67
CA LEU A 19 -7.99 -4.39 7.59
C LEU A 19 -8.08 -2.86 7.55
N ILE A 20 -9.07 -2.29 6.85
CA ILE A 20 -9.21 -0.84 6.71
C ILE A 20 -10.01 -0.18 7.84
N LYS A 21 -10.55 -0.94 8.79
CA LYS A 21 -11.46 -0.45 9.83
C LYS A 21 -10.84 0.61 10.73
N ASP A 22 -9.55 0.49 11.00
CA ASP A 22 -8.77 1.41 11.84
C ASP A 22 -7.89 2.35 11.00
N THR A 23 -8.23 2.52 9.72
CA THR A 23 -7.49 3.38 8.78
C THR A 23 -8.32 4.58 8.36
N GLY A 24 -7.71 5.52 7.62
CA GLY A 24 -8.41 6.68 7.07
C GLY A 24 -9.27 6.40 5.83
N PHE A 25 -9.44 5.14 5.41
CA PHE A 25 -10.21 4.81 4.22
C PHE A 25 -11.72 4.76 4.50
N SER A 26 -12.50 5.49 3.70
CA SER A 26 -13.96 5.53 3.79
C SER A 26 -14.66 4.28 3.25
N SER A 27 -13.99 3.52 2.39
CA SER A 27 -14.54 2.28 1.83
C SER A 27 -13.46 1.34 1.30
N VAL A 28 -13.85 0.06 1.12
CA VAL A 28 -13.01 -0.95 0.45
C VAL A 28 -12.68 -0.54 -0.98
N THR A 29 -13.61 0.12 -1.68
CA THR A 29 -13.37 0.63 -3.03
C THR A 29 -12.30 1.70 -3.03
N ASP A 30 -12.30 2.62 -2.08
CA ASP A 30 -11.31 3.69 -2.00
C ASP A 30 -9.91 3.12 -1.73
N PHE A 31 -9.82 2.13 -0.85
CA PHE A 31 -8.58 1.40 -0.59
C PHE A 31 -8.07 0.71 -1.86
N ILE A 32 -8.94 -0.03 -2.58
CA ILE A 32 -8.54 -0.72 -3.82
C ILE A 32 -8.07 0.28 -4.87
N VAL A 33 -8.78 1.40 -5.05
CA VAL A 33 -8.39 2.44 -6.01
C VAL A 33 -7.05 3.07 -5.65
N TYR A 34 -6.81 3.32 -4.35
CA TYR A 34 -5.53 3.83 -3.86
C TYR A 34 -4.37 2.88 -4.21
N VAL A 35 -4.51 1.60 -3.85
CA VAL A 35 -3.48 0.59 -4.10
C VAL A 35 -3.25 0.39 -5.60
N LEU A 36 -4.31 0.29 -6.40
CA LEU A 36 -4.19 0.13 -7.85
C LEU A 36 -3.54 1.36 -8.50
N ARG A 37 -3.84 2.58 -8.02
CA ARG A 37 -3.21 3.80 -8.52
C ARG A 37 -1.72 3.81 -8.20
N ASP A 38 -1.33 3.40 -7.00
CA ASP A 38 0.08 3.31 -6.59
C ASP A 38 0.84 2.28 -7.45
N ILE A 39 0.26 1.10 -7.67
CA ILE A 39 0.83 0.06 -8.55
C ILE A 39 0.99 0.57 -9.99
N VAL A 40 -0.04 1.23 -10.55
CA VAL A 40 0.02 1.77 -11.92
C VAL A 40 1.00 2.94 -12.03
N ALA A 41 1.02 3.85 -11.04
CA ALA A 41 1.91 5.01 -11.01
C ALA A 41 3.39 4.59 -10.85
N SER A 42 3.65 3.51 -10.10
CA SER A 42 4.98 2.93 -9.97
C SER A 42 5.48 2.25 -11.27
N GLY A 43 4.62 2.16 -12.29
CA GLY A 43 4.99 1.96 -13.70
C GLY A 43 5.41 0.55 -14.09
N LYS A 44 5.57 -0.36 -13.14
CA LYS A 44 5.83 -1.78 -13.37
C LYS A 44 5.25 -2.56 -12.20
N LEU A 45 4.72 -3.76 -12.46
CA LEU A 45 4.87 -4.86 -11.53
C LEU A 45 6.37 -5.02 -11.30
N ARG A 46 6.98 -4.21 -10.41
CA ARG A 46 8.33 -4.45 -9.94
C ARG A 46 8.23 -5.80 -9.24
N GLU A 47 8.86 -6.81 -9.82
CA GLU A 47 9.13 -8.12 -9.22
C GLU A 47 9.99 -8.03 -7.93
N GLU A 48 9.98 -6.91 -7.23
CA GLU A 48 10.75 -6.71 -6.01
C GLU A 48 9.82 -6.20 -4.91
N THR A 49 9.12 -7.17 -4.33
CA THR A 49 8.47 -7.14 -3.01
C THR A 49 9.50 -7.02 -1.88
N GLY A 50 10.36 -6.01 -1.96
CA GLY A 50 11.33 -5.68 -0.93
C GLY A 50 11.90 -4.31 -1.21
N ILE A 51 11.83 -3.41 -0.23
CA ILE A 51 12.63 -2.18 -0.27
C ILE A 51 14.08 -2.64 -0.52
N PRO A 52 14.75 -2.22 -1.61
CA PRO A 52 16.12 -2.64 -1.87
C PRO A 52 16.97 -2.32 -0.64
N LYS A 53 17.88 -3.22 -0.26
CA LYS A 53 18.66 -3.09 0.99
C LYS A 53 19.32 -1.72 1.13
N GLU A 54 19.71 -1.13 0.01
CA GLU A 54 20.31 0.20 -0.09
C GLU A 54 19.36 1.31 0.38
N GLU A 55 18.08 1.22 0.02
CA GLU A 55 17.05 2.17 0.45
C GLU A 55 16.67 1.97 1.92
N ILE A 56 16.68 0.72 2.42
CA ILE A 56 16.56 0.43 3.86
C ILE A 56 17.73 1.05 4.63
N GLU A 57 18.96 0.93 4.14
CA GLU A 57 20.14 1.53 4.78
C GLU A 57 20.11 3.06 4.76
N ALA A 58 19.63 3.67 3.67
CA ALA A 58 19.46 5.11 3.57
C ALA A 58 18.39 5.62 4.58
N ILE A 59 17.25 4.94 4.67
CA ILE A 59 16.20 5.25 5.65
C ILE A 59 16.73 5.05 7.07
N ARG A 60 17.48 3.97 7.34
CA ARG A 60 18.08 3.71 8.66
C ARG A 60 19.09 4.78 9.07
N LYS A 61 19.96 5.22 8.16
CA LYS A 61 20.89 6.33 8.41
C LYS A 61 20.14 7.62 8.70
N ARG A 62 19.09 7.92 7.93
CA ARG A 62 18.25 9.11 8.14
C ARG A 62 17.53 9.09 9.48
N LEU A 63 16.99 7.95 9.87
CA LEU A 63 16.34 7.76 11.18
C LEU A 63 17.33 7.84 12.35
N LYS A 64 18.57 7.31 12.20
CA LYS A 64 19.65 7.51 13.19
C LYS A 64 20.02 8.98 13.36
N MET A 65 20.18 9.72 12.26
CA MET A 65 20.47 11.17 12.32
C MET A 65 19.36 11.98 12.99
N LEU A 66 18.12 11.51 12.87
CA LEU A 66 16.95 12.13 13.48
C LEU A 66 16.68 11.62 14.92
N GLY A 67 17.52 10.71 15.45
CA GLY A 67 17.41 10.19 16.82
C GLY A 67 16.29 9.17 17.04
N TYR A 68 15.72 8.59 15.99
CA TYR A 68 14.65 7.58 16.08
C TYR A 68 15.18 6.13 16.15
N LEU A 69 16.49 5.93 16.00
CA LEU A 69 17.15 4.62 16.09
C LEU A 69 18.50 4.81 16.80
N ASP A 70 18.76 4.05 17.86
CA ASP A 70 20.10 3.89 18.45
C ASP A 70 20.95 2.90 17.63
#